data_AF-A0A1F3K1C4-F1
#
_entry.id   AF-A0A1F3K1C4-F1
#
_cell.length_a   1.000
_cell.length_b   1.000
_cell.length_c   1.000
_cell.angle_alpha   90.00
_cell.angle_beta   90.00
_cell.angle_gamma   90.00
#
_symmetry.space_group_name_H-M   'P 1'
#
loop_
_entity.id
_entity.type
_entity.pdbx_description
1 polymer ?
#
loop_
_entity_poly.entity_id
_entity_poly.type
_entity_poly.pdbx_seq_one_letter_code
_entity_poly.pdbx_strand_id
1 'polypeptide(L)'
;MKTFTKLDSHKIVLNSLKYYSLKKQHTAMKKLWMGITVMLLVISLKAQQTVGTPEQIEQFLKTTTYVVLESNPMLMYNSVIKETVEKHWTLTKFEFVTFSTEEFEKARMDPNKSFLIMNKEIFEKDKTKAKYNYLCVQLGGDYEFVRQMPDIASVPIAYDDVDEEFYIHKLGALCRFLQNHILLTQAHPEITNGKKAISYYYKNLTGDIKDKVLYLTKEDLSKQVDSEAKIKAIYPHKFKIVTREELQTAIDSHDENVVFVHKVGPEGSKRKARCFKTIVGAADAKLYYFSWHMIDDKNTEGMLAKDFKKLAKAKKKA
;
A
#
# COMPACT_ATOMS: atom_id res chain seq x y z
N MET A 1 89.67 -2.10 -15.24
CA MET A 1 89.19 -0.94 -14.49
C MET A 1 88.18 -0.19 -15.36
N LYS A 2 86.89 -0.60 -15.32
CA LYS A 2 85.81 0.08 -16.06
C LYS A 2 85.11 1.04 -15.09
N THR A 3 85.18 2.32 -15.43
CA THR A 3 84.50 3.44 -14.79
C THR A 3 82.99 3.19 -14.78
N PHE A 4 82.42 2.92 -13.60
CA PHE A 4 80.98 3.08 -13.36
C PHE A 4 80.67 4.57 -13.48
N THR A 5 80.09 4.97 -14.60
CA THR A 5 79.76 6.35 -14.90
C THR A 5 78.62 6.82 -14.00
N LYS A 6 78.82 7.99 -13.40
CA LYS A 6 77.89 8.76 -12.53
C LYS A 6 76.49 9.01 -13.14
N LEU A 7 76.28 8.64 -14.40
CA LEU A 7 75.02 8.77 -15.13
C LEU A 7 73.98 7.69 -14.76
N ASP A 8 74.42 6.49 -14.39
CA ASP A 8 73.50 5.37 -14.13
C ASP A 8 72.82 5.46 -12.76
N SER A 9 73.51 5.99 -11.73
CA SER A 9 72.90 6.22 -10.41
C SER A 9 71.78 7.26 -10.47
N HIS A 10 71.93 8.30 -11.30
CA HIS A 10 70.92 9.36 -11.45
C HIS A 10 69.64 8.86 -12.14
N LYS A 11 69.77 7.98 -13.15
CA LYS A 11 68.62 7.35 -13.82
C LYS A 11 67.87 6.39 -12.90
N ILE A 12 68.58 5.64 -12.05
CA ILE A 12 67.98 4.72 -11.09
C ILE A 12 67.15 5.50 -10.04
N VAL A 13 67.69 6.61 -9.52
CA VAL A 13 66.97 7.47 -8.55
C VAL A 13 65.75 8.17 -9.19
N LEU A 14 65.87 8.65 -10.44
CA LEU A 14 64.73 9.25 -11.15
C LEU A 14 63.63 8.23 -11.44
N ASN A 15 63.98 6.99 -11.78
CA ASN A 15 63.00 5.92 -12.02
C ASN A 15 62.33 5.45 -10.73
N SER A 16 63.06 5.39 -9.60
CA SER A 16 62.47 5.03 -8.31
C SER A 16 61.51 6.12 -7.79
N LEU A 17 61.84 7.40 -7.97
CA LEU A 17 60.96 8.52 -7.63
C LEU A 17 59.69 8.56 -8.51
N LYS A 18 59.81 8.30 -9.82
CA LYS A 18 58.65 8.17 -10.72
C LYS A 18 57.76 7.00 -10.31
N TYR A 19 58.35 5.84 -9.99
CA TYR A 19 57.61 4.68 -9.52
C TYR A 19 56.86 4.95 -8.20
N TYR A 20 57.51 5.64 -7.24
CA TYR A 20 56.90 5.99 -5.97
C TYR A 20 55.74 7.00 -6.14
N SER A 21 55.92 8.00 -7.01
CA SER A 21 54.87 8.96 -7.38
C SER A 21 53.66 8.26 -8.02
N LEU A 22 53.90 7.38 -8.99
CA LEU A 22 52.85 6.60 -9.65
C LEU A 22 52.10 5.68 -8.68
N LYS A 23 52.82 5.02 -7.76
CA LYS A 23 52.20 4.15 -6.73
C LYS A 23 51.36 4.98 -5.74
N LYS A 24 51.83 6.17 -5.36
CA LYS A 24 51.07 7.10 -4.49
C LYS A 24 49.82 7.64 -5.19
N GLN A 25 49.91 8.02 -6.46
CA GLN A 25 48.78 8.43 -7.28
C GLN A 25 47.76 7.29 -7.47
N HIS A 26 48.23 6.07 -7.72
CA HIS A 26 47.38 4.89 -7.85
C HIS A 26 46.67 4.52 -6.53
N THR A 27 47.35 4.70 -5.39
CA THR A 27 46.76 4.48 -4.06
C THR A 27 45.74 5.58 -3.72
N ALA A 28 46.02 6.83 -4.09
CA ALA A 28 45.09 7.95 -3.92
C ALA A 28 43.85 7.79 -4.81
N MET A 29 44.00 7.40 -6.08
CA MET A 29 42.89 7.07 -6.97
C MET A 29 42.07 5.90 -6.44
N LYS A 30 42.69 4.82 -5.96
CA LYS A 30 41.95 3.69 -5.34
C LYS A 30 41.13 4.12 -4.12
N LYS A 31 41.66 5.02 -3.28
CA LYS A 31 40.91 5.58 -2.13
C LYS A 31 39.76 6.50 -2.58
N LEU A 32 39.96 7.28 -3.64
CA LEU A 32 38.91 8.13 -4.23
C LEU A 32 37.78 7.29 -4.85
N TRP A 33 38.12 6.25 -5.63
CA TRP A 33 37.15 5.33 -6.20
C TRP A 33 36.38 4.56 -5.12
N MET A 34 37.06 4.10 -4.06
CA MET A 34 36.42 3.43 -2.93
C MET A 34 35.52 4.37 -2.12
N GLY A 35 35.87 5.65 -1.99
CA GLY A 35 34.99 6.68 -1.42
C GLY A 35 33.74 6.96 -2.25
N ILE A 36 33.88 7.05 -3.58
CA ILE A 36 32.76 7.23 -4.52
C ILE A 36 31.83 6.01 -4.50
N THR A 37 32.36 4.78 -4.43
CA THR A 37 31.55 3.56 -4.32
C THR A 37 30.78 3.50 -2.99
N VAL A 38 31.38 3.92 -1.87
CA VAL A 38 30.69 3.99 -0.57
C VAL A 38 29.62 5.10 -0.58
N MET A 39 29.88 6.25 -1.22
CA MET A 39 28.91 7.34 -1.33
C MET A 39 27.70 6.99 -2.22
N LEU A 40 27.91 6.20 -3.28
CA LEU A 40 26.84 5.69 -4.14
C LEU A 40 26.00 4.58 -3.48
N LEU A 41 26.56 3.86 -2.50
CA LEU A 41 25.81 2.84 -1.72
C LEU A 41 24.81 3.45 -0.72
N VAL A 42 25.00 4.70 -0.27
CA VAL A 42 24.08 5.37 0.66
C VAL A 42 22.78 5.84 -0.02
N ILE A 43 22.73 5.87 -1.36
CA ILE A 43 21.53 6.24 -2.14
C ILE A 43 20.61 5.03 -2.35
N SER A 44 20.95 3.87 -1.79
CA SER A 44 20.11 2.68 -1.91
C SER A 44 18.97 2.70 -0.89
N LEU A 45 17.74 2.81 -1.41
CA LEU A 45 16.49 2.26 -0.88
C LEU A 45 15.68 3.15 0.10
N LYS A 46 14.92 4.10 -0.44
CA LYS A 46 13.56 4.35 0.08
C LYS A 46 12.58 3.39 -0.59
N ALA A 47 12.73 2.09 -0.31
CA ALA A 47 11.83 1.06 -0.79
C ALA A 47 10.59 0.99 0.12
N GLN A 48 9.41 1.22 -0.48
CA GLN A 48 8.07 1.01 0.09
C GLN A 48 7.83 1.63 1.48
N GLN A 49 7.93 2.95 1.57
CA GLN A 49 7.32 3.67 2.68
C GLN A 49 5.83 3.87 2.35
N THR A 50 4.98 2.93 2.77
CA THR A 50 3.51 3.00 2.64
C THR A 50 2.85 3.85 3.74
N VAL A 51 3.64 4.65 4.48
CA VAL A 51 3.22 5.45 5.63
C VAL A 51 3.98 6.76 5.62
N GLY A 52 3.30 7.89 5.53
CA GLY A 52 3.94 9.21 5.53
C GLY A 52 4.80 9.47 6.78
N THR A 53 5.87 10.23 6.62
CA THR A 53 6.60 10.80 7.77
C THR A 53 5.73 11.82 8.51
N PRO A 54 6.02 12.13 9.79
CA PRO A 54 5.27 13.15 10.53
C PRO A 54 5.18 14.49 9.79
N GLU A 55 6.28 14.93 9.17
CA GLU A 55 6.34 16.17 8.40
C GLU A 55 5.46 16.12 7.14
N GLN A 56 5.48 14.98 6.44
CA GLN A 56 4.63 14.75 5.27
C GLN A 56 3.15 14.71 5.64
N ILE A 57 2.79 14.10 6.78
CA ILE A 57 1.40 14.08 7.26
C ILE A 57 0.95 15.50 7.63
N GLU A 58 1.78 16.27 8.33
CA GLU A 58 1.47 17.66 8.67
C GLU A 58 1.31 18.53 7.41
N GLN A 59 2.17 18.34 6.41
CA GLN A 59 2.03 19.00 5.11
C GLN A 59 0.71 18.62 4.44
N PHE A 60 0.41 17.33 4.33
CA PHE A 60 -0.81 16.82 3.70
C PHE A 60 -2.07 17.48 4.27
N LEU A 61 -2.18 17.59 5.59
CA LEU A 61 -3.35 18.19 6.25
C LEU A 61 -3.57 19.68 5.92
N LYS A 62 -2.58 20.35 5.33
CA LYS A 62 -2.66 21.76 4.87
C LYS A 62 -2.92 21.89 3.36
N THR A 63 -2.91 20.78 2.61
CA THR A 63 -3.08 20.79 1.15
C THR A 63 -4.55 20.84 0.71
N THR A 64 -4.77 21.10 -0.58
CA THR A 64 -6.01 20.69 -1.26
C THR A 64 -5.79 19.33 -1.91
N THR A 65 -6.66 18.35 -1.62
CA THR A 65 -6.61 17.01 -2.23
C THR A 65 -7.28 17.01 -3.59
N TYR A 66 -6.52 16.65 -4.63
CA TYR A 66 -7.04 16.41 -5.97
C TYR A 66 -7.45 14.95 -6.06
N VAL A 67 -8.75 14.71 -6.21
CA VAL A 67 -9.29 13.38 -6.44
C VAL A 67 -9.17 13.07 -7.92
N VAL A 68 -8.34 12.07 -8.22
CA VAL A 68 -7.93 11.75 -9.57
C VAL A 68 -8.91 10.77 -10.19
N LEU A 69 -9.57 11.22 -11.25
CA LEU A 69 -10.42 10.43 -12.13
C LEU A 69 -9.55 9.75 -13.20
N GLU A 70 -9.89 8.53 -13.56
CA GLU A 70 -9.25 7.82 -14.66
C GLU A 70 -9.59 8.47 -16.01
N SER A 71 -8.64 8.44 -16.94
CA SER A 71 -8.81 9.06 -18.27
C SER A 71 -9.93 8.44 -19.09
N ASN A 72 -10.29 7.18 -18.83
CA ASN A 72 -11.45 6.54 -19.46
C ASN A 72 -12.75 6.99 -18.76
N PRO A 73 -13.60 7.81 -19.41
CA PRO A 73 -14.81 8.34 -18.78
C PRO A 73 -15.90 7.28 -18.53
N MET A 74 -15.78 6.09 -19.14
CA MET A 74 -16.78 5.01 -19.02
C MET A 74 -16.58 4.14 -17.77
N LEU A 75 -15.50 4.35 -17.00
CA LEU A 75 -15.28 3.61 -15.75
C LEU A 75 -16.25 4.08 -14.68
N MET A 76 -17.00 3.15 -14.09
CA MET A 76 -17.86 3.37 -12.92
C MET A 76 -17.06 3.92 -11.74
N TYR A 77 -15.76 3.59 -11.64
CA TYR A 77 -14.86 4.19 -10.65
C TYR A 77 -14.99 5.72 -10.64
N ASN A 78 -15.03 6.38 -11.79
CA ASN A 78 -15.05 7.84 -11.88
C ASN A 78 -16.31 8.46 -11.25
N SER A 79 -17.47 7.84 -11.42
CA SER A 79 -18.70 8.33 -10.78
C SER A 79 -18.73 7.97 -9.30
N VAL A 80 -18.36 6.74 -8.94
CA VAL A 80 -18.42 6.25 -7.56
C VAL A 80 -17.40 6.95 -6.66
N ILE A 81 -16.19 7.25 -7.14
CA ILE A 81 -15.19 7.96 -6.33
C ILE A 81 -15.60 9.40 -6.06
N LYS A 82 -16.28 10.07 -7.01
CA LYS A 82 -16.83 11.42 -6.80
C LYS A 82 -17.82 11.41 -5.64
N GLU A 83 -18.84 10.57 -5.75
CA GLU A 83 -19.86 10.42 -4.71
C GLU A 83 -19.24 10.00 -3.36
N THR A 84 -18.27 9.08 -3.39
CA THR A 84 -17.55 8.62 -2.20
C THR A 84 -16.86 9.76 -1.47
N VAL A 85 -16.13 10.60 -2.20
CA VAL A 85 -15.35 11.69 -1.60
C VAL A 85 -16.29 12.80 -1.11
N GLU A 86 -17.33 13.13 -1.86
CA GLU A 86 -18.36 14.09 -1.45
C GLU A 86 -19.06 13.68 -0.15
N LYS A 87 -19.33 12.38 0.03
CA LYS A 87 -19.97 11.87 1.25
C LYS A 87 -19.00 11.70 2.43
N HIS A 88 -17.78 11.24 2.18
CA HIS A 88 -16.94 10.64 3.23
C HIS A 88 -15.60 11.34 3.47
N TRP A 89 -15.10 12.19 2.57
CA TRP A 89 -13.80 12.84 2.73
C TRP A 89 -13.89 14.12 3.57
N THR A 90 -13.08 14.21 4.61
CA THR A 90 -13.14 15.32 5.58
C THR A 90 -11.77 15.89 5.97
N LEU A 91 -10.66 15.19 5.70
CA LEU A 91 -9.33 15.61 6.16
C LEU A 91 -8.83 16.92 5.54
N THR A 92 -9.19 17.21 4.29
CA THR A 92 -8.76 18.41 3.57
C THR A 92 -9.87 18.90 2.65
N LYS A 93 -9.73 20.13 2.14
CA LYS A 93 -10.48 20.55 0.94
C LYS A 93 -10.16 19.60 -0.23
N PHE A 94 -11.07 19.46 -1.17
CA PHE A 94 -10.84 18.64 -2.35
C PHE A 94 -11.36 19.27 -3.65
N GLU A 95 -10.74 18.87 -4.75
CA GLU A 95 -11.12 19.19 -6.14
C GLU A 95 -11.00 17.90 -6.98
N PHE A 96 -11.65 17.86 -8.15
CA PHE A 96 -11.55 16.72 -9.07
C PHE A 96 -10.65 17.07 -10.26
N VAL A 97 -9.81 16.12 -10.66
CA VAL A 97 -8.98 16.25 -11.86
C VAL A 97 -8.93 14.93 -12.60
N THR A 98 -8.79 14.97 -13.92
CA THR A 98 -8.63 13.75 -14.73
C THR A 98 -7.16 13.44 -14.95
N PHE A 99 -6.79 12.18 -14.75
CA PHE A 99 -5.44 11.68 -14.97
C PHE A 99 -4.94 11.96 -16.39
N SER A 100 -3.64 12.22 -16.54
CA SER A 100 -2.96 12.55 -17.81
C SER A 100 -3.47 13.82 -18.53
N THR A 101 -4.19 14.70 -17.84
CA THR A 101 -4.50 16.04 -18.36
C THR A 101 -3.38 17.02 -18.03
N GLU A 102 -3.28 18.12 -18.78
CA GLU A 102 -2.33 19.19 -18.47
C GLU A 102 -2.57 19.79 -17.07
N GLU A 103 -3.82 19.86 -16.64
CA GLU A 103 -4.20 20.28 -15.29
C GLU A 103 -3.61 19.35 -14.23
N PHE A 104 -3.75 18.04 -14.40
CA PHE A 104 -3.14 17.05 -13.52
C PHE A 104 -1.61 17.17 -13.49
N GLU A 105 -0.97 17.26 -14.66
CA GLU A 105 0.49 17.36 -14.78
C GLU A 105 1.04 18.62 -14.11
N LYS A 106 0.32 19.75 -14.18
CA LYS A 106 0.69 20.96 -13.44
C LYS A 106 0.44 20.82 -11.95
N ALA A 107 -0.72 20.30 -11.55
CA ALA A 107 -1.09 20.17 -10.15
C ALA A 107 -0.15 19.24 -9.38
N ARG A 108 0.27 18.10 -9.96
CA ARG A 108 1.15 17.14 -9.29
C ARG A 108 2.52 17.69 -8.95
N MET A 109 2.95 18.75 -9.62
CA MET A 109 4.23 19.42 -9.37
C MET A 109 4.16 20.44 -8.22
N ASP A 110 2.96 20.78 -7.74
CA ASP A 110 2.76 21.74 -6.65
C ASP A 110 2.82 21.02 -5.28
N PRO A 111 3.78 21.34 -4.40
CA PRO A 111 3.90 20.74 -3.08
C PRO A 111 2.73 21.10 -2.12
N ASN A 112 1.89 22.08 -2.47
CA ASN A 112 0.70 22.44 -1.70
C ASN A 112 -0.54 21.63 -2.11
N LYS A 113 -0.39 20.66 -3.02
CA LYS A 113 -1.44 19.75 -3.45
C LYS A 113 -1.15 18.34 -2.95
N SER A 114 -2.21 17.59 -2.72
CA SER A 114 -2.15 16.15 -2.49
C SER A 114 -3.13 15.45 -3.41
N PHE A 115 -3.06 14.13 -3.49
CA PHE A 115 -3.77 13.35 -4.50
C PHE A 115 -4.40 12.13 -3.86
N LEU A 116 -5.70 11.92 -4.10
CA LEU A 116 -6.35 10.63 -3.92
C LEU A 116 -6.39 9.96 -5.30
N ILE A 117 -5.53 8.98 -5.52
CA ILE A 117 -5.22 8.43 -6.85
C ILE A 117 -5.14 6.91 -6.85
N MET A 118 -5.57 6.29 -7.95
CA MET A 118 -5.39 4.87 -8.21
C MET A 118 -3.98 4.61 -8.76
N ASN A 119 -3.19 3.79 -8.06
CA ASN A 119 -1.86 3.39 -8.53
C ASN A 119 -1.77 1.88 -8.73
N LYS A 120 -0.94 1.48 -9.69
CA LYS A 120 -0.58 0.07 -9.91
C LYS A 120 0.69 -0.26 -9.17
N GLU A 121 0.60 -1.18 -8.21
CA GLU A 121 1.74 -1.63 -7.43
C GLU A 121 2.14 -3.07 -7.76
N ILE A 122 3.45 -3.33 -7.75
CA ILE A 122 4.04 -4.66 -7.78
C ILE A 122 4.90 -4.82 -6.53
N PHE A 123 4.66 -5.88 -5.77
CA PHE A 123 5.53 -6.21 -4.65
C PHE A 123 6.80 -6.89 -5.17
N GLU A 124 7.94 -6.19 -5.13
CA GLU A 124 9.22 -6.72 -5.62
C GLU A 124 9.60 -8.08 -4.99
N LYS A 125 9.26 -8.27 -3.71
CA LYS A 125 9.50 -9.51 -2.96
C LYS A 125 8.48 -10.61 -3.25
N ASP A 126 7.42 -10.32 -4.00
CA ASP A 126 6.43 -11.30 -4.41
C ASP A 126 6.84 -11.97 -5.73
N LYS A 127 7.19 -13.26 -5.63
CA LYS A 127 7.61 -14.08 -6.77
C LYS A 127 6.49 -14.26 -7.81
N THR A 128 5.24 -14.00 -7.46
CA THR A 128 4.12 -14.05 -8.42
C THR A 128 4.15 -12.88 -9.41
N LYS A 129 4.88 -11.80 -9.08
CA LYS A 129 4.86 -10.52 -9.82
C LYS A 129 3.44 -10.01 -10.07
N ALA A 130 2.53 -10.31 -9.15
CA ALA A 130 1.17 -9.81 -9.18
C ALA A 130 1.16 -8.29 -9.17
N LYS A 131 0.29 -7.71 -9.99
CA LYS A 131 -0.03 -6.30 -10.04
C LYS A 131 -1.35 -6.07 -9.33
N TYR A 132 -1.40 -4.98 -8.58
CA TYR A 132 -2.54 -4.62 -7.76
C TYR A 132 -2.92 -3.17 -8.02
N ASN A 133 -4.22 -2.89 -8.00
CA ASN A 133 -4.74 -1.54 -7.92
C ASN A 133 -4.80 -1.13 -6.43
N TYR A 134 -4.20 0.01 -6.13
CA TYR A 134 -4.17 0.64 -4.81
C TYR A 134 -4.85 2.00 -4.86
N LEU A 135 -5.64 2.31 -3.83
CA LEU A 135 -6.06 3.69 -3.57
C LEU A 135 -4.98 4.33 -2.69
N CYS A 136 -4.35 5.38 -3.20
CA CYS A 136 -3.24 6.05 -2.54
C CYS A 136 -3.60 7.50 -2.23
N VAL A 137 -3.16 7.97 -1.06
CA VAL A 137 -3.06 9.39 -0.72
C VAL A 137 -1.59 9.78 -0.86
N GLN A 138 -1.30 10.71 -1.78
CA GLN A 138 0.07 11.10 -2.12
C GLN A 138 0.28 12.62 -2.02
N LEU A 139 1.50 13.05 -1.75
CA LEU A 139 1.87 14.48 -1.84
C LEU A 139 2.36 14.84 -3.24
N GLY A 140 1.93 16.01 -3.72
CA GLY A 140 2.52 16.66 -4.87
C GLY A 140 3.94 17.18 -4.59
N GLY A 141 4.62 17.54 -5.68
CA GLY A 141 5.95 18.11 -5.67
C GLY A 141 6.69 17.83 -6.96
N ASP A 142 7.88 18.40 -7.08
CA ASP A 142 8.73 18.29 -8.27
C ASP A 142 9.35 16.88 -8.40
N TYR A 143 8.54 15.94 -8.91
CA TYR A 143 8.91 14.56 -9.17
C TYR A 143 8.80 14.24 -10.66
N GLU A 144 9.74 13.46 -11.18
CA GLU A 144 9.76 13.06 -12.60
C GLU A 144 8.55 12.18 -12.95
N PHE A 145 8.20 11.25 -12.05
CA PHE A 145 7.10 10.29 -12.24
C PHE A 145 6.14 10.28 -11.05
N VAL A 146 4.84 10.05 -11.32
CA VAL A 146 3.80 9.88 -10.28
C VAL A 146 4.19 8.84 -9.22
N ARG A 147 4.80 7.72 -9.63
CA ARG A 147 5.27 6.66 -8.71
C ARG A 147 6.35 7.10 -7.71
N GLN A 148 6.95 8.29 -7.90
CA GLN A 148 7.94 8.86 -6.98
C GLN A 148 7.30 9.82 -5.98
N MET A 149 6.04 10.22 -6.18
CA MET A 149 5.30 11.03 -5.24
C MET A 149 5.19 10.28 -3.90
N PRO A 150 5.44 10.93 -2.75
CA PRO A 150 5.42 10.26 -1.47
C PRO A 150 4.03 9.78 -1.09
N ASP A 151 3.90 8.47 -0.80
CA ASP A 151 2.69 7.91 -0.21
C ASP A 151 2.54 8.34 1.26
N ILE A 152 1.40 8.93 1.58
CA ILE A 152 0.97 9.21 2.94
C ILE A 152 0.25 7.98 3.52
N ALA A 153 -0.65 7.40 2.73
CA ALA A 153 -1.39 6.20 3.06
C ALA A 153 -1.79 5.48 1.77
N SER A 154 -1.81 4.14 1.78
CA SER A 154 -2.32 3.37 0.66
C SER A 154 -3.06 2.12 1.13
N VAL A 155 -4.04 1.66 0.34
CA VAL A 155 -4.82 0.45 0.61
C VAL A 155 -5.01 -0.37 -0.67
N PRO A 156 -4.74 -1.69 -0.65
CA PRO A 156 -5.01 -2.54 -1.80
C PRO A 156 -6.51 -2.65 -2.03
N ILE A 157 -6.93 -2.47 -3.28
CA ILE A 157 -8.34 -2.55 -3.66
C ILE A 157 -8.61 -3.87 -4.38
N ALA A 158 -7.80 -4.19 -5.39
CA ALA A 158 -8.02 -5.34 -6.27
C ALA A 158 -6.72 -5.76 -6.98
N TYR A 159 -6.73 -6.91 -7.65
CA TYR A 159 -5.74 -7.19 -8.69
C TYR A 159 -5.97 -6.27 -9.89
N ASP A 160 -4.93 -5.99 -10.68
CA ASP A 160 -5.01 -5.02 -11.79
C ASP A 160 -5.94 -5.45 -12.93
N ASP A 161 -6.23 -6.74 -13.05
CA ASP A 161 -7.12 -7.35 -14.03
C ASP A 161 -8.52 -7.67 -13.50
N VAL A 162 -8.85 -7.26 -12.28
CA VAL A 162 -10.18 -7.44 -11.68
C VAL A 162 -11.07 -6.26 -12.03
N ASP A 163 -12.30 -6.57 -12.46
CA ASP A 163 -13.31 -5.57 -12.80
C ASP A 163 -13.72 -4.72 -11.59
N GLU A 164 -14.04 -3.46 -11.85
CA GLU A 164 -14.37 -2.48 -10.83
C GLU A 164 -15.65 -2.84 -10.04
N GLU A 165 -16.57 -3.61 -10.62
CA GLU A 165 -17.78 -4.07 -9.94
C GLU A 165 -17.51 -4.83 -8.62
N PHE A 166 -16.35 -5.49 -8.52
CA PHE A 166 -15.97 -6.30 -7.35
C PHE A 166 -15.53 -5.44 -6.15
N TYR A 167 -15.21 -4.17 -6.36
CA TYR A 167 -14.65 -3.32 -5.31
C TYR A 167 -15.29 -1.93 -5.16
N ILE A 168 -15.93 -1.37 -6.19
CA ILE A 168 -16.44 0.02 -6.14
C ILE A 168 -17.42 0.26 -4.98
N HIS A 169 -18.26 -0.72 -4.67
CA HIS A 169 -19.24 -0.65 -3.59
C HIS A 169 -18.60 -0.60 -2.17
N LYS A 170 -17.28 -0.84 -2.06
CA LYS A 170 -16.51 -0.76 -0.82
C LYS A 170 -15.69 0.55 -0.70
N LEU A 171 -15.67 1.41 -1.74
CA LEU A 171 -14.82 2.60 -1.79
C LEU A 171 -15.09 3.59 -0.64
N GLY A 172 -16.35 3.75 -0.21
CA GLY A 172 -16.70 4.58 0.95
C GLY A 172 -15.91 4.21 2.20
N ALA A 173 -15.89 2.91 2.54
CA ALA A 173 -15.16 2.41 3.69
C ALA A 173 -13.63 2.46 3.50
N LEU A 174 -13.12 2.20 2.28
CA LEU A 174 -11.68 2.28 1.99
C LEU A 174 -11.16 3.72 2.06
N CYS A 175 -11.97 4.68 1.61
CA CYS A 175 -11.71 6.11 1.74
C CYS A 175 -11.64 6.54 3.22
N ARG A 176 -12.60 6.12 4.05
CA ARG A 176 -12.55 6.36 5.50
C ARG A 176 -11.39 5.62 6.17
N PHE A 177 -11.05 4.42 5.73
CA PHE A 177 -9.88 3.68 6.25
C PHE A 177 -8.58 4.44 6.00
N LEU A 178 -8.38 5.01 4.81
CA LEU A 178 -7.21 5.84 4.51
C LEU A 178 -7.15 7.04 5.46
N GLN A 179 -8.26 7.75 5.67
CA GLN A 179 -8.30 8.89 6.59
C GLN A 179 -7.97 8.48 8.03
N ASN A 180 -8.57 7.39 8.51
CA ASN A 180 -8.27 6.82 9.83
C ASN A 180 -6.80 6.40 9.95
N HIS A 181 -6.22 5.84 8.89
CA HIS A 181 -4.81 5.45 8.87
C HIS A 181 -3.90 6.66 9.00
N ILE A 182 -4.20 7.75 8.30
CA ILE A 182 -3.45 9.02 8.37
C ILE A 182 -3.50 9.61 9.77
N LEU A 183 -4.69 9.70 10.38
CA LEU A 183 -4.84 10.21 11.75
C LEU A 183 -4.15 9.30 12.77
N LEU A 184 -4.19 7.98 12.56
CA LEU A 184 -3.48 7.02 13.41
C LEU A 184 -1.98 7.24 13.35
N THR A 185 -1.39 7.35 12.17
CA THR A 185 0.06 7.51 12.01
C THR A 185 0.54 8.90 12.40
N GLN A 186 -0.33 9.91 12.35
CA GLN A 186 -0.11 11.21 12.97
C GLN A 186 0.01 11.10 14.49
N ALA A 187 -0.93 10.39 15.14
CA ALA A 187 -0.94 10.20 16.59
C ALA A 187 0.17 9.24 17.08
N HIS A 188 0.66 8.37 16.19
CA HIS A 188 1.65 7.32 16.47
C HIS A 188 2.84 7.40 15.50
N PRO A 189 3.71 8.43 15.62
CA PRO A 189 4.82 8.65 14.70
C PRO A 189 5.87 7.52 14.72
N GLU A 190 5.84 6.62 15.71
CA GLU A 190 6.66 5.41 15.74
C GLU A 190 6.30 4.41 14.63
N ILE A 191 5.13 4.52 14.02
CA ILE A 191 4.64 3.71 12.89
C ILE A 191 5.28 4.22 11.59
N THR A 192 6.54 3.90 11.39
CA THR A 192 7.35 4.46 10.29
C THR A 192 7.27 3.70 8.96
N ASN A 193 6.53 2.59 8.87
CA ASN A 193 6.38 1.79 7.64
C ASN A 193 5.22 0.79 7.74
N GLY A 194 4.85 0.19 6.60
CA GLY A 194 3.76 -0.79 6.50
C GLY A 194 3.91 -2.01 7.40
N LYS A 195 5.12 -2.50 7.68
CA LYS A 195 5.32 -3.63 8.62
C LYS A 195 4.93 -3.24 10.04
N LYS A 196 5.33 -2.04 10.49
CA LYS A 196 4.94 -1.52 11.80
C LYS A 196 3.44 -1.23 11.86
N ALA A 197 2.86 -0.67 10.78
CA ALA A 197 1.41 -0.45 10.69
C ALA A 197 0.64 -1.76 10.83
N ILE A 198 0.99 -2.79 10.06
CA ILE A 198 0.38 -4.12 10.15
C ILE A 198 0.55 -4.70 11.58
N SER A 199 1.74 -4.56 12.19
CA SER A 199 1.97 -5.02 13.56
C SER A 199 1.09 -4.27 14.57
N TYR A 200 0.94 -2.96 14.41
CA TYR A 200 0.06 -2.13 15.24
C TYR A 200 -1.39 -2.60 15.10
N TYR A 201 -1.90 -2.75 13.87
CA TYR A 201 -3.25 -3.25 13.64
C TYR A 201 -3.45 -4.63 14.26
N TYR A 202 -2.53 -5.59 14.07
CA TYR A 202 -2.64 -6.92 14.69
C TYR A 202 -2.68 -6.90 16.23
N LYS A 203 -1.90 -6.00 16.85
CA LYS A 203 -1.90 -5.82 18.31
C LYS A 203 -3.24 -5.21 18.75
N ASN A 204 -3.73 -4.23 18.00
CA ASN A 204 -4.87 -3.40 18.35
C ASN A 204 -6.16 -3.72 17.58
N LEU A 205 -6.33 -4.91 16.98
CA LEU A 205 -7.59 -5.28 16.31
C LEU A 205 -8.75 -5.05 17.29
N THR A 206 -9.64 -4.11 16.94
CA THR A 206 -10.35 -3.30 17.94
C THR A 206 -11.68 -3.88 18.43
N GLY A 207 -12.10 -5.07 18.01
CA GLY A 207 -13.49 -5.47 18.26
C GLY A 207 -13.73 -6.95 18.45
N ASP A 208 -14.61 -7.23 19.40
CA ASP A 208 -15.33 -8.48 19.43
C ASP A 208 -16.33 -8.49 18.28
N ILE A 209 -16.00 -9.20 17.20
CA ILE A 209 -16.88 -9.36 16.03
C ILE A 209 -18.23 -10.00 16.39
N LYS A 210 -18.33 -10.64 17.56
CA LYS A 210 -19.50 -11.43 17.97
C LYS A 210 -20.78 -10.62 18.15
N ASP A 211 -20.65 -9.36 18.53
CA ASP A 211 -21.77 -8.45 18.74
C ASP A 211 -22.22 -7.74 17.46
N LYS A 212 -21.46 -7.91 16.37
CA LYS A 212 -21.74 -7.36 15.05
C LYS A 212 -22.39 -8.40 14.14
N VAL A 213 -23.03 -7.95 13.07
CA VAL A 213 -23.49 -8.80 11.97
C VAL A 213 -22.42 -8.78 10.89
N LEU A 214 -21.84 -9.96 10.61
CA LEU A 214 -20.86 -10.11 9.54
C LEU A 214 -21.55 -10.20 8.18
N TYR A 215 -21.41 -9.16 7.36
CA TYR A 215 -21.86 -9.14 5.97
C TYR A 215 -20.82 -9.80 5.06
N LEU A 216 -21.33 -10.67 4.18
CA LEU A 216 -20.54 -11.46 3.25
C LEU A 216 -21.20 -11.36 1.87
N THR A 217 -20.48 -10.96 0.83
CA THR A 217 -20.96 -11.21 -0.53
C THR A 217 -20.64 -12.65 -0.94
N LYS A 218 -21.24 -13.15 -2.02
CA LYS A 218 -20.95 -14.52 -2.50
C LYS A 218 -19.48 -14.67 -2.92
N GLU A 219 -18.91 -13.60 -3.47
CA GLU A 219 -17.52 -13.53 -3.96
C GLU A 219 -16.49 -13.49 -2.83
N ASP A 220 -16.92 -13.13 -1.62
CA ASP A 220 -16.08 -13.17 -0.42
C ASP A 220 -15.83 -14.61 0.07
N LEU A 221 -16.57 -15.61 -0.41
CA LEU A 221 -16.60 -16.97 0.13
C LEU A 221 -15.82 -17.97 -0.72
N SER A 222 -15.06 -18.85 -0.06
CA SER A 222 -14.47 -20.02 -0.70
C SER A 222 -15.47 -21.18 -0.79
N LYS A 223 -15.16 -22.19 -1.62
CA LYS A 223 -15.98 -23.42 -1.78
C LYS A 223 -16.25 -24.17 -0.47
N GLN A 224 -15.39 -23.99 0.53
CA GLN A 224 -15.53 -24.63 1.85
C GLN A 224 -16.69 -24.06 2.67
N VAL A 225 -17.12 -22.82 2.37
CA VAL A 225 -18.03 -22.01 3.18
C VAL A 225 -18.96 -21.16 2.30
N ASP A 226 -19.28 -21.65 1.11
CA ASP A 226 -20.10 -20.98 0.08
C ASP A 226 -21.62 -21.00 0.35
N SER A 227 -22.05 -21.45 1.53
CA SER A 227 -23.45 -21.50 1.91
C SER A 227 -23.64 -21.19 3.39
N GLU A 228 -24.82 -20.67 3.74
CA GLU A 228 -25.14 -20.38 5.14
C GLU A 228 -25.03 -21.62 6.03
N ALA A 229 -25.44 -22.79 5.56
CA ALA A 229 -25.36 -24.03 6.32
C ALA A 229 -23.90 -24.38 6.66
N LYS A 230 -22.99 -24.25 5.70
CA LYS A 230 -21.55 -24.50 5.91
C LYS A 230 -20.93 -23.49 6.88
N ILE A 231 -21.33 -22.22 6.81
CA ILE A 231 -20.86 -21.17 7.72
C ILE A 231 -21.40 -21.38 9.14
N LYS A 232 -22.71 -21.60 9.32
CA LYS A 232 -23.36 -21.84 10.63
C LYS A 232 -22.74 -23.00 11.39
N ALA A 233 -22.28 -24.03 10.68
CA ALA A 233 -21.61 -25.19 11.28
C ALA A 233 -20.27 -24.85 11.99
N ILE A 234 -19.64 -23.70 11.69
CA ILE A 234 -18.32 -23.33 12.21
C ILE A 234 -18.24 -21.92 12.81
N TYR A 235 -19.23 -21.06 12.55
CA TYR A 235 -19.31 -19.69 13.03
C TYR A 235 -20.67 -19.46 13.70
N PRO A 236 -20.72 -19.41 15.04
CA PRO A 236 -21.99 -19.38 15.79
C PRO A 236 -22.58 -17.96 15.93
N HIS A 237 -21.91 -16.92 15.42
CA HIS A 237 -22.33 -15.54 15.57
C HIS A 237 -23.13 -15.03 14.37
N LYS A 238 -23.68 -13.83 14.48
CA LYS A 238 -24.55 -13.25 13.45
C LYS A 238 -23.77 -13.00 12.16
N PHE A 239 -24.33 -13.46 11.06
CA PHE A 239 -23.85 -13.14 9.71
C PHE A 239 -25.02 -13.09 8.73
N LYS A 240 -24.80 -12.44 7.60
CA LYS A 240 -25.75 -12.37 6.48
C LYS A 240 -24.99 -12.45 5.17
N ILE A 241 -25.45 -13.28 4.23
CA ILE A 241 -25.00 -13.21 2.84
C ILE A 241 -25.84 -12.13 2.16
N VAL A 242 -25.18 -11.12 1.60
CA VAL A 242 -25.82 -9.89 1.09
C VAL A 242 -25.43 -9.59 -0.35
N THR A 243 -26.21 -8.74 -1.02
CA THR A 243 -25.80 -8.17 -2.30
C THR A 243 -24.79 -7.04 -2.12
N ARG A 244 -24.16 -6.61 -3.23
CA ARG A 244 -23.20 -5.49 -3.23
C ARG A 244 -23.89 -4.18 -2.84
N GLU A 245 -25.14 -3.99 -3.24
CA GLU A 245 -25.96 -2.81 -2.96
C GLU A 245 -26.37 -2.75 -1.48
N GLU A 246 -26.75 -3.88 -0.88
CA GLU A 246 -27.02 -3.96 0.56
C GLU A 246 -25.77 -3.63 1.37
N LEU A 247 -24.60 -4.11 0.93
CA LEU A 247 -23.32 -3.80 1.57
C LEU A 247 -22.97 -2.30 1.43
N GLN A 248 -23.08 -1.75 0.23
CA GLN A 248 -22.84 -0.32 -0.01
C GLN A 248 -23.77 0.54 0.86
N THR A 249 -25.03 0.16 0.96
CA THR A 249 -26.01 0.85 1.82
C THR A 249 -25.56 0.87 3.28
N ALA A 250 -25.10 -0.27 3.82
CA ALA A 250 -24.59 -0.32 5.19
C ALA A 250 -23.33 0.55 5.40
N ILE A 251 -22.46 0.62 4.40
CA ILE A 251 -21.25 1.46 4.41
C ILE A 251 -21.60 2.95 4.36
N ASP A 252 -22.58 3.34 3.55
CA ASP A 252 -22.99 4.74 3.38
C ASP A 252 -23.85 5.25 4.54
N SER A 253 -24.70 4.38 5.11
CA SER A 253 -25.52 4.70 6.28
C SER A 253 -24.75 4.67 7.59
N HIS A 254 -23.46 4.30 7.55
CA HIS A 254 -22.61 4.13 8.73
C HIS A 254 -23.24 3.17 9.76
N ASP A 255 -23.71 2.00 9.31
CA ASP A 255 -24.35 1.03 10.22
C ASP A 255 -23.32 0.52 11.25
N GLU A 256 -23.51 0.94 12.51
CA GLU A 256 -22.63 0.58 13.61
C GLU A 256 -22.63 -0.93 13.88
N ASN A 257 -23.69 -1.66 13.54
CA ASN A 257 -23.81 -3.08 13.81
C ASN A 257 -23.17 -3.96 12.73
N VAL A 258 -22.80 -3.39 11.59
CA VAL A 258 -22.29 -4.17 10.45
C VAL A 258 -20.77 -4.12 10.38
N VAL A 259 -20.20 -5.31 10.17
CA VAL A 259 -18.82 -5.46 9.67
C VAL A 259 -18.86 -6.29 8.39
N PHE A 260 -17.92 -6.08 7.49
CA PHE A 260 -17.93 -6.75 6.19
C PHE A 260 -16.54 -7.18 5.76
N VAL A 261 -16.47 -8.11 4.80
CA VAL A 261 -15.20 -8.58 4.23
C VAL A 261 -14.75 -7.66 3.10
N HIS A 262 -13.52 -7.17 3.19
CA HIS A 262 -12.78 -6.67 2.04
C HIS A 262 -11.78 -7.74 1.62
N LYS A 263 -12.02 -8.32 0.45
CA LYS A 263 -11.21 -9.38 -0.15
C LYS A 263 -10.43 -8.78 -1.32
N VAL A 264 -9.13 -9.07 -1.38
CA VAL A 264 -8.28 -8.78 -2.53
C VAL A 264 -7.75 -10.11 -3.06
N GLY A 265 -8.42 -10.61 -4.10
CA GLY A 265 -8.13 -11.86 -4.81
C GLY A 265 -8.27 -11.66 -6.33
N PRO A 266 -7.86 -12.63 -7.14
CA PRO A 266 -7.85 -12.50 -8.59
C PRO A 266 -9.19 -12.87 -9.26
N GLU A 267 -10.29 -12.93 -8.50
CA GLU A 267 -11.67 -13.20 -8.93
C GLU A 267 -11.81 -14.38 -9.90
N GLY A 268 -11.35 -15.56 -9.48
CA GLY A 268 -11.51 -16.80 -10.23
C GLY A 268 -10.44 -17.06 -11.30
N SER A 269 -9.45 -16.18 -11.44
CA SER A 269 -8.25 -16.47 -12.25
C SER A 269 -7.54 -17.73 -11.73
N LYS A 270 -7.15 -18.64 -12.63
CA LYS A 270 -6.41 -19.88 -12.29
C LYS A 270 -4.94 -19.64 -11.88
N ARG A 271 -4.52 -18.38 -11.71
CA ARG A 271 -3.14 -18.03 -11.35
C ARG A 271 -2.84 -18.39 -9.90
N LYS A 272 -1.60 -18.79 -9.64
CA LYS A 272 -1.07 -18.87 -8.27
C LYS A 272 -0.97 -17.46 -7.71
N ALA A 273 -1.92 -17.09 -6.86
CA ALA A 273 -2.07 -15.74 -6.33
C ALA A 273 -2.24 -15.73 -4.81
N ARG A 274 -2.03 -14.57 -4.21
CA ARG A 274 -2.39 -14.30 -2.81
C ARG A 274 -3.84 -13.84 -2.74
N CYS A 275 -4.59 -14.35 -1.77
CA CYS A 275 -5.89 -13.80 -1.41
C CYS A 275 -5.79 -13.18 -0.01
N PHE A 276 -5.85 -11.84 0.03
CA PHE A 276 -5.91 -11.05 1.26
C PHE A 276 -7.35 -10.87 1.69
N LYS A 277 -7.60 -10.90 2.99
CA LYS A 277 -8.93 -10.79 3.59
C LYS A 277 -8.82 -9.92 4.83
N THR A 278 -9.56 -8.82 4.82
CA THR A 278 -9.77 -7.97 6.00
C THR A 278 -11.25 -7.96 6.36
N ILE A 279 -11.56 -7.82 7.64
CA ILE A 279 -12.92 -7.44 8.07
C ILE A 279 -12.88 -6.01 8.56
N VAL A 280 -13.79 -5.20 8.04
CA VAL A 280 -13.86 -3.75 8.23
C VAL A 280 -15.23 -3.39 8.80
N GLY A 281 -15.28 -2.46 9.76
CA GLY A 281 -16.56 -1.93 10.24
C GLY A 281 -17.20 -0.99 9.23
N ALA A 282 -18.51 -1.13 9.03
CA ALA A 282 -19.26 -0.28 8.11
C ALA A 282 -19.31 1.17 8.61
N ALA A 283 -19.57 1.41 9.90
CA ALA A 283 -19.55 2.76 10.46
C ALA A 283 -18.14 3.35 10.59
N ASP A 284 -17.22 2.61 11.22
CA ASP A 284 -15.96 3.17 11.74
C ASP A 284 -14.75 2.94 10.84
N ALA A 285 -14.88 2.14 9.78
CA ALA A 285 -13.78 1.69 8.93
C ALA A 285 -12.57 1.11 9.71
N LYS A 286 -12.78 0.59 10.94
CA LYS A 286 -11.73 -0.06 11.74
C LYS A 286 -11.53 -1.50 11.28
N LEU A 287 -10.32 -2.02 11.49
CA LEU A 287 -9.99 -3.41 11.19
C LEU A 287 -10.35 -4.33 12.37
N TYR A 288 -11.14 -5.36 12.07
CA TYR A 288 -11.55 -6.41 12.99
C TYR A 288 -10.82 -7.73 12.73
N TYR A 289 -10.34 -7.94 11.50
CA TYR A 289 -9.64 -9.15 11.09
C TYR A 289 -8.67 -8.84 9.95
N PHE A 290 -7.54 -9.57 9.91
CA PHE A 290 -6.66 -9.60 8.75
C PHE A 290 -5.99 -10.98 8.62
N SER A 291 -6.07 -11.55 7.42
CA SER A 291 -5.47 -12.82 7.06
C SER A 291 -5.18 -12.85 5.57
N TRP A 292 -4.25 -13.70 5.17
CA TRP A 292 -4.01 -13.98 3.76
C TRP A 292 -3.65 -15.45 3.56
N HIS A 293 -3.73 -15.91 2.32
CA HIS A 293 -3.26 -17.23 1.94
C HIS A 293 -2.82 -17.24 0.47
N MET A 294 -1.97 -18.19 0.11
CA MET A 294 -1.78 -18.57 -1.29
C MET A 294 -2.99 -19.38 -1.74
N ILE A 295 -3.51 -19.08 -2.93
CA ILE A 295 -4.58 -19.84 -3.56
C ILE A 295 -4.01 -21.16 -4.07
N ASP A 296 -4.67 -22.26 -3.70
CA ASP A 296 -4.40 -23.62 -4.16
C ASP A 296 -5.71 -24.43 -4.20
N ASP A 297 -5.64 -25.69 -4.63
CA ASP A 297 -6.84 -26.55 -4.78
C ASP A 297 -7.61 -26.76 -3.47
N LYS A 298 -6.93 -26.70 -2.32
CA LYS A 298 -7.53 -26.85 -0.99
C LYS A 298 -7.99 -25.50 -0.45
N ASN A 299 -7.15 -24.48 -0.56
CA ASN A 299 -7.38 -23.12 -0.11
C ASN A 299 -7.74 -22.26 -1.32
N THR A 300 -8.98 -22.41 -1.81
CA THR A 300 -9.47 -21.57 -2.91
C THR A 300 -9.66 -20.14 -2.44
N GLU A 301 -9.77 -19.23 -3.40
CA GLU A 301 -10.03 -17.81 -3.16
C GLU A 301 -11.20 -17.55 -2.19
N GLY A 302 -11.09 -16.48 -1.40
CA GLY A 302 -12.10 -16.04 -0.43
C GLY A 302 -11.82 -16.47 1.01
N MET A 303 -12.79 -16.18 1.89
CA MET A 303 -12.82 -16.59 3.28
C MET A 303 -12.87 -18.12 3.36
N LEU A 304 -11.96 -18.70 4.15
CA LEU A 304 -11.83 -20.14 4.33
C LEU A 304 -12.51 -20.57 5.63
N ALA A 305 -12.83 -21.86 5.78
CA ALA A 305 -13.35 -22.41 7.03
C ALA A 305 -12.44 -22.10 8.23
N LYS A 306 -11.11 -22.04 8.02
CA LYS A 306 -10.14 -21.67 9.06
C LYS A 306 -10.26 -20.20 9.50
N ASP A 307 -10.68 -19.30 8.62
CA ASP A 307 -10.89 -17.89 8.96
C ASP A 307 -12.12 -17.77 9.88
N PHE A 308 -13.25 -18.38 9.50
CA PHE A 308 -14.45 -18.43 10.35
C PHE A 308 -14.20 -19.07 11.72
N LYS A 309 -13.43 -20.18 11.78
CA LYS A 309 -13.02 -20.80 13.06
C LYS A 309 -12.17 -19.88 13.94
N LYS A 310 -11.33 -19.01 13.34
CA LYS A 310 -10.57 -18.00 14.09
C LYS A 310 -11.50 -16.90 14.62
N LEU A 311 -12.43 -16.43 13.79
CA LEU A 311 -13.41 -15.42 14.19
C LEU A 311 -14.30 -15.90 15.33
N ALA A 312 -14.79 -17.15 15.28
CA ALA A 312 -15.58 -17.75 16.35
C ALA A 312 -14.85 -17.79 17.70
N LYS A 313 -13.52 -17.87 17.68
CA LYS A 313 -12.66 -17.91 18.87
C LYS A 313 -12.09 -16.56 19.26
N ALA A 314 -12.30 -15.51 18.45
CA ALA A 314 -11.79 -14.18 18.75
C ALA A 314 -12.34 -13.74 20.11
N LYS A 315 -11.48 -13.24 20.98
CA LYS A 315 -11.89 -12.65 22.25
C LYS A 315 -11.65 -11.16 22.16
N LYS A 316 -12.53 -10.37 22.78
CA LYS A 316 -12.21 -8.98 23.11
C LYS A 316 -10.86 -8.97 23.82
N LYS A 317 -9.86 -8.31 23.25
CA LYS A 317 -8.64 -8.00 24.00
C LYS A 317 -9.05 -6.94 25.03
N ALA A 318 -8.89 -7.30 26.31
CA ALA A 318 -9.29 -6.47 27.45
C ALA A 318 -8.52 -5.16 27.49
#